data_AF-B5GE63-F1
#
_entry.id   AF-B5GE63-F1
#
_cell.length_a   1.000
_cell.length_b   1.000
_cell.length_c   1.000
_cell.angle_alpha   90.00
_cell.angle_beta   90.00
_cell.angle_gamma   90.00
#
_symmetry.space_group_name_H-M   'P 1'
#
loop_
_entity.id
_entity.type
_entity.pdbx_description
1 polymer ?
#
loop_
_entity_poly.entity_id
_entity_poly.type
_entity_poly.pdbx_seq_one_letter_code
_entity_poly.pdbx_strand_id
1 'polypeptide(L)'
;MMTPPLYRLALHGFEQARGRLVRGLAETPSASTALVSASEAAYWAVALDDRLREDDASYKSLNGHGPALLQAVKWVRNRSAHQIPMTVEESGGVRFPITFPLTVQPVAVRWAPEASLPPEDPGHPSRRGRQAYRSLLEGRPVVDSFAAVAEWFATEAARPGTLLGS
;
A
#
# COMPACT_ATOMS: atom_id res chain seq x y z
N MET A 1 -19.60 9.64 -23.80
CA MET A 1 -18.51 9.78 -22.81
C MET A 1 -18.01 8.40 -22.47
N MET A 2 -16.73 8.09 -22.71
CA MET A 2 -16.16 6.77 -22.42
C MET A 2 -14.83 6.92 -21.68
N THR A 3 -14.93 7.29 -20.40
CA THR A 3 -13.89 7.18 -19.36
C THR A 3 -13.75 5.78 -18.68
N PRO A 4 -14.63 4.76 -18.88
CA PRO A 4 -14.51 3.44 -18.22
C PRO A 4 -13.20 2.63 -18.42
N PRO A 5 -12.45 2.74 -19.55
CA PRO A 5 -11.29 1.86 -19.76
C PRO A 5 -10.17 2.06 -18.74
N LEU A 6 -10.01 3.28 -18.22
CA LEU A 6 -8.86 3.65 -17.38
C LEU A 6 -9.00 3.16 -15.93
N TYR A 7 -10.21 3.20 -15.36
CA TYR A 7 -10.45 2.70 -14.00
C TYR A 7 -10.24 1.20 -13.90
N ARG A 8 -10.78 0.45 -14.87
CA ARG A 8 -10.61 -0.99 -14.94
C ARG A 8 -9.15 -1.36 -15.19
N LEU A 9 -8.45 -0.60 -16.04
CA LEU A 9 -7.00 -0.79 -16.24
C LEU A 9 -6.22 -0.59 -14.94
N ALA A 10 -6.47 0.51 -14.21
CA ALA A 10 -5.77 0.80 -12.97
C ALA A 10 -6.09 -0.23 -11.87
N LEU A 11 -7.36 -0.63 -11.72
CA LEU A 11 -7.77 -1.67 -10.79
C LEU A 11 -7.13 -3.03 -11.15
N HIS A 12 -7.12 -3.38 -12.44
CA HIS A 12 -6.48 -4.60 -12.90
C HIS A 12 -4.95 -4.59 -12.66
N GLY A 13 -4.29 -3.46 -12.95
CA GLY A 13 -2.86 -3.27 -12.67
C GLY A 13 -2.56 -3.41 -11.19
N PHE A 14 -3.40 -2.84 -10.32
CA PHE A 14 -3.32 -3.00 -8.88
C PHE A 14 -3.44 -4.48 -8.47
N GLU A 15 -4.46 -5.19 -8.93
CA GLU A 15 -4.66 -6.60 -8.59
C GLU A 15 -3.51 -7.50 -9.08
N GLN A 16 -2.98 -7.24 -10.29
CA GLN A 16 -1.83 -7.96 -10.80
C GLN A 16 -0.57 -7.72 -9.96
N ALA A 17 -0.29 -6.48 -9.58
CA ALA A 17 0.84 -6.12 -8.74
C ALA A 17 0.71 -6.73 -7.33
N ARG A 18 -0.48 -6.68 -6.74
CA ARG A 18 -0.80 -7.35 -5.47
C ARG A 18 -0.61 -8.87 -5.57
N GLY A 19 -1.06 -9.50 -6.65
CA GLY A 19 -0.86 -10.92 -6.91
C GLY A 19 0.62 -11.32 -7.06
N ARG A 20 1.45 -10.45 -7.66
CA ARG A 20 2.91 -10.63 -7.69
C ARG A 20 3.52 -10.52 -6.29
N LEU A 21 3.09 -9.53 -5.49
CA LEU A 21 3.55 -9.36 -4.12
C LEU A 21 3.28 -10.60 -3.27
N VAL A 22 2.03 -11.10 -3.29
CA VAL A 22 1.64 -12.28 -2.50
C VAL A 22 2.43 -13.51 -2.91
N ARG A 23 2.53 -13.79 -4.21
CA ARG A 23 3.30 -14.96 -4.71
C ARG A 23 4.78 -14.83 -4.38
N GLY A 24 5.38 -13.68 -4.65
CA GLY A 24 6.80 -13.45 -4.39
C GLY A 24 7.15 -13.63 -2.91
N LEU A 25 6.32 -13.11 -2.00
CA LEU A 25 6.56 -13.28 -0.57
C LEU A 25 6.28 -14.68 -0.05
N ALA A 26 5.39 -15.45 -0.70
CA ALA A 26 5.21 -16.86 -0.39
C ALA A 26 6.42 -17.71 -0.83
N GLU A 27 7.05 -17.37 -1.96
CA GLU A 27 8.22 -18.07 -2.50
C GLU A 27 9.52 -17.67 -1.82
N THR A 28 9.71 -16.37 -1.54
CA THR A 28 10.93 -15.82 -0.92
C THR A 28 10.59 -14.57 -0.11
N PRO A 29 10.33 -14.73 1.21
CA PRO A 29 10.03 -13.61 2.10
C PRO A 29 11.27 -12.72 2.29
N SER A 30 11.36 -11.64 1.50
CA SER A 30 12.44 -10.66 1.63
C SER A 30 11.99 -9.24 1.29
N ALA A 31 12.67 -8.25 1.87
CA ALA A 31 12.41 -6.85 1.61
C ALA A 31 12.53 -6.51 0.11
N SER A 32 13.55 -7.04 -0.56
CA SER A 32 13.79 -6.81 -1.99
C SER A 32 12.69 -7.42 -2.87
N THR A 33 12.20 -8.62 -2.52
CA THR A 33 11.06 -9.26 -3.21
C THR A 33 9.79 -8.42 -3.08
N ALA A 34 9.51 -7.89 -1.88
CA ALA A 34 8.33 -7.08 -1.65
C ALA A 34 8.37 -5.75 -2.40
N LEU A 35 9.53 -5.11 -2.42
CA LEU A 35 9.69 -3.69 -2.77
C LEU A 35 9.12 -3.32 -4.13
N VAL A 36 9.45 -4.12 -5.16
CA VAL A 36 9.04 -3.85 -6.54
C VAL A 36 7.53 -3.97 -6.68
N SER A 37 6.98 -5.11 -6.24
CA SER A 37 5.54 -5.39 -6.37
C SER A 37 4.70 -4.47 -5.47
N ALA A 38 5.18 -4.12 -4.28
CA ALA A 38 4.55 -3.17 -3.38
C ALA A 38 4.54 -1.75 -3.94
N SER A 39 5.66 -1.30 -4.53
CA SER A 39 5.75 0.02 -5.16
C SER A 39 4.81 0.12 -6.37
N GLU A 40 4.71 -0.95 -7.16
CA GLU A 40 3.80 -1.01 -8.29
C GLU A 40 2.32 -1.05 -7.85
N ALA A 41 1.99 -1.83 -6.82
CA ALA A 41 0.65 -1.86 -6.25
C ALA A 41 0.26 -0.48 -5.69
N ALA A 42 1.17 0.19 -4.98
CA ALA A 42 0.96 1.54 -4.48
C ALA A 42 0.76 2.55 -5.63
N TYR A 43 1.53 2.44 -6.71
CA TYR A 43 1.36 3.28 -7.89
C TYR A 43 -0.05 3.15 -8.49
N TRP A 44 -0.50 1.93 -8.79
CA TRP A 44 -1.82 1.70 -9.39
C TRP A 44 -2.96 2.10 -8.46
N ALA A 45 -2.88 1.79 -7.17
CA ALA A 45 -3.88 2.19 -6.19
C ALA A 45 -4.03 3.71 -6.09
N VAL A 46 -2.91 4.44 -6.08
CA VAL A 46 -2.92 5.91 -5.99
C VAL A 46 -3.38 6.54 -7.29
N ALA A 47 -2.98 6.01 -8.45
CA ALA A 47 -3.45 6.48 -9.74
C ALA A 47 -4.98 6.32 -9.87
N LEU A 48 -5.53 5.20 -9.38
CA LEU A 48 -6.97 4.97 -9.33
C LEU A 48 -7.67 5.93 -8.36
N ASP A 49 -7.17 6.09 -7.13
CA ASP A 49 -7.72 7.05 -6.14
C ASP A 49 -7.75 8.48 -6.69
N ASP A 50 -6.64 8.94 -7.25
CA ASP A 50 -6.52 10.30 -7.78
C ASP A 50 -7.50 10.54 -8.93
N ARG A 51 -7.67 9.56 -9.83
CA ARG A 51 -8.61 9.70 -10.94
C ARG A 51 -10.07 9.66 -10.48
N LEU A 52 -10.43 8.76 -9.55
CA LEU A 52 -11.77 8.72 -8.97
C LEU A 52 -12.10 10.02 -8.22
N ARG A 53 -11.14 10.61 -7.50
CA ARG A 53 -11.33 11.91 -6.82
C ARG A 53 -11.52 13.08 -7.78
N GLU A 54 -10.99 12.98 -8.99
CA GLU A 54 -11.12 14.00 -10.02
C GLU A 54 -12.48 13.91 -10.73
N ASP A 55 -12.87 12.70 -11.12
CA ASP A 55 -14.00 12.46 -12.00
C ASP A 55 -15.32 12.14 -11.26
N ASP A 56 -15.27 11.65 -10.02
CA ASP A 56 -16.43 11.30 -9.22
C ASP A 56 -16.54 12.20 -7.97
N ALA A 57 -17.44 13.17 -8.03
CA ALA A 57 -17.69 14.10 -6.92
C ALA A 57 -18.16 13.40 -5.63
N SER A 58 -18.88 12.29 -5.76
CA SER A 58 -19.34 11.50 -4.61
C SER A 58 -18.22 10.67 -3.99
N TYR A 59 -17.27 10.19 -4.80
CA TYR A 59 -16.05 9.55 -4.29
C TYR A 59 -15.15 10.55 -3.57
N LYS A 60 -15.00 11.76 -4.13
CA LYS A 60 -14.14 12.82 -3.58
C LYS A 60 -14.50 13.21 -2.15
N SER A 61 -15.80 13.17 -1.81
CA SER A 61 -16.30 13.51 -0.48
C SER A 61 -16.18 12.37 0.53
N LEU A 62 -15.80 11.16 0.10
CA LEU A 62 -15.63 10.02 1.00
C LEU A 62 -14.50 10.24 2.01
N ASN A 63 -14.76 9.74 3.20
CA ASN A 63 -13.96 9.86 4.39
C ASN A 63 -14.10 8.59 5.25
N GLY A 64 -13.15 8.35 6.14
CA GLY A 64 -13.07 7.12 6.93
C GLY A 64 -11.86 6.26 6.55
N HIS A 65 -11.96 4.96 6.85
CA HIS A 65 -10.80 4.06 6.82
C HIS A 65 -10.19 3.90 5.43
N GLY A 66 -10.99 3.61 4.40
CA GLY A 66 -10.50 3.41 3.02
C GLY A 66 -9.78 4.64 2.44
N PRO A 67 -10.40 5.84 2.45
CA PRO A 67 -9.74 7.07 2.04
C PRO A 67 -8.46 7.38 2.84
N ALA A 68 -8.45 7.12 4.15
CA ALA A 68 -7.25 7.30 4.98
C ALA A 68 -6.13 6.30 4.62
N LEU A 69 -6.50 5.04 4.32
CA LEU A 69 -5.57 4.01 3.86
C LEU A 69 -4.92 4.42 2.54
N LEU A 70 -5.69 4.92 1.57
CA LEU A 70 -5.15 5.41 0.30
C LEU A 70 -4.24 6.64 0.48
N GLN A 71 -4.50 7.51 1.47
CA GLN A 71 -3.56 8.58 1.82
C GLN A 71 -2.24 8.04 2.40
N ALA A 72 -2.28 6.97 3.21
CA ALA A 72 -1.08 6.31 3.71
C ALA A 72 -0.28 5.65 2.56
N VAL A 73 -0.96 4.98 1.63
CA VAL A 73 -0.33 4.38 0.45
C VAL A 73 0.24 5.45 -0.49
N LYS A 74 -0.45 6.58 -0.67
CA LYS A 74 0.05 7.74 -1.42
C LYS A 74 1.33 8.30 -0.82
N TRP A 75 1.41 8.35 0.50
CA TRP A 75 2.64 8.72 1.19
C TRP A 75 3.77 7.76 0.83
N VAL A 76 3.56 6.43 0.96
CA VAL A 76 4.55 5.41 0.54
C VAL A 76 4.98 5.58 -0.92
N ARG A 77 4.02 5.72 -1.85
CA ARG A 77 4.31 5.89 -3.28
C ARG A 77 5.20 7.11 -3.53
N ASN A 78 4.90 8.24 -2.89
CA ASN A 78 5.72 9.45 -3.05
C ASN A 78 7.12 9.24 -2.46
N ARG A 79 7.23 8.57 -1.31
CA ARG A 79 8.53 8.22 -0.72
C ARG A 79 9.35 7.35 -1.67
N SER A 80 8.76 6.29 -2.24
CA SER A 80 9.43 5.39 -3.19
C SER A 80 9.78 6.06 -4.53
N ALA A 81 9.02 7.07 -4.96
CA ALA A 81 9.27 7.77 -6.21
C ALA A 81 10.41 8.80 -6.08
N HIS A 82 10.57 9.41 -4.91
CA HIS A 82 11.55 10.47 -4.67
C HIS A 82 12.79 10.00 -3.90
N GLN A 83 12.79 8.76 -3.39
CA GLN A 83 13.89 8.18 -2.62
C GLN A 83 14.05 6.69 -2.91
N ILE A 84 15.27 6.17 -2.73
CA ILE A 84 15.53 4.72 -2.82
C ILE A 84 14.57 4.04 -1.84
N PRO A 85 13.72 3.10 -2.31
CA PRO A 85 12.61 2.62 -1.51
C PRO A 85 13.13 1.81 -0.33
N MET A 86 13.14 2.42 0.86
CA MET A 86 13.51 1.80 2.15
C MET A 86 12.28 1.65 3.05
N THR A 87 11.09 1.50 2.46
CA THR A 87 9.84 1.52 3.22
C THR A 87 9.48 0.19 3.86
N VAL A 88 10.26 -0.86 3.62
CA VAL A 88 9.99 -2.21 4.14
C VAL A 88 11.19 -2.77 4.90
N GLU A 89 10.92 -3.55 5.94
CA GLU A 89 11.90 -4.25 6.75
C GLU A 89 11.52 -5.72 6.91
N GLU A 90 12.54 -6.58 7.10
CA GLU A 90 12.33 -7.98 7.46
C GLU A 90 12.23 -8.12 8.98
N SER A 91 11.17 -8.78 9.44
CA SER A 91 10.94 -9.09 10.85
C SER A 91 10.72 -10.59 11.04
N GLY A 92 11.20 -11.16 12.15
CA GLY A 92 11.11 -12.60 12.43
C GLY A 92 12.42 -13.36 12.16
N GLY A 93 12.35 -14.69 12.11
CA GLY A 93 13.53 -15.56 12.00
C GLY A 93 14.18 -15.95 13.34
N VAL A 94 15.22 -16.77 13.29
CA VAL A 94 15.92 -17.30 14.48
C VAL A 94 17.04 -16.33 14.90
N ARG A 95 16.97 -15.78 16.13
CA ARG A 95 18.03 -14.96 16.73
C ARG A 95 18.87 -15.78 17.74
N PHE A 96 20.20 -15.72 17.61
CA PHE A 96 21.19 -16.37 18.50
C PHE A 96 21.86 -15.34 19.43
N PRO A 97 22.27 -15.69 20.68
CA PRO A 97 22.33 -17.03 21.27
C PRO A 97 21.04 -17.43 22.02
N ILE A 98 20.74 -18.73 21.98
CA ILE A 98 19.44 -19.36 22.26
C ILE A 98 19.02 -19.19 23.73
N THR A 99 17.84 -18.59 23.98
CA THR A 99 17.11 -18.69 25.26
C THR A 99 15.79 -19.45 25.00
N PHE A 100 15.59 -20.60 25.66
CA PHE A 100 14.35 -21.39 25.55
C PHE A 100 13.25 -20.84 26.47
N PRO A 101 11.96 -20.92 26.08
CA PRO A 101 11.41 -21.62 24.90
C PRO A 101 11.50 -20.83 23.59
N LEU A 102 12.00 -21.48 22.52
CA LEU A 102 12.17 -20.90 21.19
C LEU A 102 10.81 -20.65 20.52
N THR A 103 10.49 -19.38 20.24
CA THR A 103 9.38 -19.01 19.37
C THR A 103 9.93 -18.69 17.98
N VAL A 104 9.72 -19.58 16.99
CA VAL A 104 10.05 -19.28 15.60
C VAL A 104 8.91 -18.45 15.01
N GLN A 105 9.12 -17.16 14.82
CA GLN A 105 8.18 -16.32 14.09
C GLN A 105 8.46 -16.43 12.58
N PRO A 106 7.45 -16.66 11.73
CA PRO A 106 7.64 -16.65 10.28
C PRO A 106 8.21 -15.29 9.85
N VAL A 107 9.14 -15.31 8.88
CA VAL A 107 9.70 -14.08 8.32
C VAL A 107 8.57 -13.32 7.66
N ALA A 108 8.30 -12.11 8.15
CA ALA A 108 7.29 -11.21 7.63
C ALA A 108 7.96 -9.92 7.17
N VAL A 109 7.68 -9.55 5.92
CA VAL A 109 8.07 -8.25 5.40
C VAL A 109 7.03 -7.22 5.83
N ARG A 110 7.47 -6.25 6.62
CA ARG A 110 6.63 -5.22 7.24
C ARG A 110 7.00 -3.85 6.70
N TRP A 111 6.10 -2.89 6.84
CA TRP A 111 6.44 -1.49 6.67
C TRP A 111 7.38 -1.04 7.79
N ALA A 112 8.49 -0.38 7.43
CA ALA A 112 9.45 0.13 8.38
C ALA A 112 8.87 1.26 9.26
N PRO A 113 9.40 1.49 10.47
CA PRO A 113 9.05 2.66 11.27
C PRO A 113 9.27 3.98 10.51
N GLU A 114 8.36 4.96 10.61
CA GLU A 114 8.59 6.26 9.94
C GLU A 114 9.88 6.93 10.42
N ALA A 115 10.23 6.74 11.69
CA ALA A 115 11.45 7.27 12.29
C ALA A 115 12.74 6.66 11.72
N SER A 116 12.70 5.48 11.10
CA SER A 116 13.86 4.86 10.46
C SER A 116 13.99 5.22 8.97
N LEU A 117 13.01 5.95 8.42
CA LEU A 117 13.04 6.38 7.03
C LEU A 117 13.81 7.70 6.90
N PRO A 118 14.45 7.96 5.74
CA PRO A 118 15.07 9.26 5.50
C PRO A 118 14.04 10.39 5.63
N PRO A 119 14.49 11.63 5.85
CA PRO A 119 13.58 12.78 5.84
C PRO A 119 12.76 12.85 4.55
N GLU A 120 11.54 13.39 4.60
CA GLU A 120 10.75 13.67 3.40
C GLU A 120 11.47 14.65 2.46
N ASP A 121 11.20 14.50 1.16
CA ASP A 121 11.59 15.52 0.19
C ASP A 121 10.92 16.85 0.58
N PRO A 122 11.69 17.93 0.82
CA PRO A 122 11.14 19.24 1.18
C PRO A 122 10.15 19.80 0.15
N GLY A 123 10.21 19.38 -1.12
CA GLY A 123 9.27 19.77 -2.17
C GLY A 123 7.92 19.04 -2.11
N HIS A 124 7.82 17.94 -1.37
CA HIS A 124 6.63 17.08 -1.33
C HIS A 124 6.19 16.67 0.10
N PRO A 125 6.11 17.60 1.08
CA PRO A 125 5.74 17.25 2.43
C PRO A 125 4.26 16.86 2.52
N SER A 126 3.94 15.75 3.20
CA SER A 126 2.55 15.36 3.45
C SER A 126 2.32 14.96 4.90
N ARG A 127 1.97 15.94 5.74
CA ARG A 127 1.64 15.72 7.17
C ARG A 127 0.51 14.70 7.36
N ARG A 128 -0.56 14.82 6.57
CA ARG A 128 -1.71 13.90 6.64
C ARG A 128 -1.34 12.50 6.18
N GLY A 129 -0.61 12.37 5.06
CA GLY A 129 -0.14 11.08 4.56
C GLY A 129 0.80 10.39 5.56
N ARG A 130 1.71 11.15 6.17
CA ARG A 130 2.61 10.65 7.23
C ARG A 130 1.85 10.15 8.45
N GLN A 131 0.86 10.90 8.93
CA GLN A 131 0.03 10.48 10.06
C GLN A 131 -0.78 9.22 9.73
N ALA A 132 -1.32 9.14 8.52
CA ALA A 132 -2.02 7.96 8.04
C ALA A 132 -1.07 6.75 7.96
N TYR A 133 0.16 6.94 7.47
CA TYR A 133 1.19 5.89 7.45
C TYR A 133 1.48 5.34 8.85
N ARG A 134 1.80 6.21 9.80
CA ARG A 134 2.09 5.81 11.19
C ARG A 134 0.94 5.05 11.85
N SER A 135 -0.31 5.38 11.54
CA SER A 135 -1.47 4.76 12.18
C SER A 135 -1.94 3.47 11.48
N LEU A 136 -1.80 3.40 10.16
CA LEU A 136 -2.42 2.35 9.33
C LEU A 136 -1.44 1.36 8.72
N LEU A 137 -0.19 1.74 8.51
CA LEU A 137 0.79 0.92 7.78
C LEU A 137 2.01 0.55 8.63
N GLU A 138 2.55 1.49 9.40
CA GLU A 138 3.78 1.31 10.17
C GLU A 138 3.79 0.00 10.99
N GLY A 139 4.86 -0.79 10.82
CA GLY A 139 5.04 -2.05 11.51
C GLY A 139 4.08 -3.17 11.08
N ARG A 140 3.18 -2.95 10.13
CA ARG A 140 2.23 -3.97 9.64
C ARG A 140 2.80 -4.73 8.45
N PRO A 141 2.39 -6.00 8.23
CA PRO A 141 2.74 -6.72 7.02
C PRO A 141 2.30 -5.95 5.76
N VAL A 142 3.20 -5.90 4.78
CA VAL A 142 2.96 -5.20 3.51
C VAL A 142 1.77 -5.82 2.77
N VAL A 143 1.66 -7.15 2.81
CA VAL A 143 0.58 -7.92 2.18
C VAL A 143 -0.80 -7.53 2.72
N ASP A 144 -0.94 -7.36 4.04
CA ASP A 144 -2.21 -7.04 4.69
C ASP A 144 -2.70 -5.65 4.26
N SER A 145 -1.76 -4.73 4.05
CA SER A 145 -2.08 -3.36 3.64
C SER A 145 -2.72 -3.34 2.26
N PHE A 146 -2.18 -4.11 1.31
CA PHE A 146 -2.75 -4.20 -0.03
C PHE A 146 -3.97 -5.12 -0.11
N ALA A 147 -4.14 -6.07 0.82
CA ALA A 147 -5.40 -6.77 1.00
C ALA A 147 -6.51 -5.79 1.43
N ALA A 148 -6.25 -4.93 2.42
CA ALA A 148 -7.19 -3.90 2.86
C ALA A 148 -7.53 -2.88 1.76
N VAL A 149 -6.56 -2.52 0.90
CA VAL A 149 -6.83 -1.69 -0.29
C VAL A 149 -7.75 -2.40 -1.28
N ALA A 150 -7.55 -3.70 -1.51
CA ALA A 150 -8.42 -4.48 -2.39
C ALA A 150 -9.85 -4.58 -1.84
N GLU A 151 -10.00 -4.80 -0.53
CA GLU A 151 -11.31 -4.77 0.15
C GLU A 151 -12.01 -3.41 0.03
N TRP A 152 -11.25 -2.32 0.16
CA TRP A 152 -11.77 -0.99 -0.08
C TRP A 152 -12.26 -0.80 -1.52
N PHE A 153 -11.47 -1.18 -2.52
CA PHE A 153 -11.89 -1.08 -3.92
C PHE A 153 -13.08 -1.97 -4.25
N ALA A 154 -13.19 -3.15 -3.64
CA ALA A 154 -14.37 -3.99 -3.78
C ALA A 154 -15.63 -3.33 -3.18
N THR A 155 -15.48 -2.68 -2.02
CA THR A 155 -16.56 -1.90 -1.40
C THR A 155 -16.97 -0.72 -2.28
N GLU A 156 -16.00 0.00 -2.82
CA GLU A 156 -16.22 1.13 -3.72
C GLU A 156 -16.90 0.69 -5.02
N ALA A 157 -16.50 -0.44 -5.61
CA ALA A 157 -17.12 -0.99 -6.81
C ALA A 157 -18.60 -1.37 -6.60
N ALA A 158 -19.00 -1.68 -5.37
CA ALA A 158 -20.39 -1.97 -5.02
C ALA A 158 -21.23 -0.72 -4.72
N ARG A 159 -20.61 0.47 -4.62
CA ARG A 159 -21.32 1.71 -4.31
C ARG A 159 -22.20 2.14 -5.50
N PRO A 160 -23.50 2.42 -5.30
CA PRO A 160 -24.37 2.88 -6.39
C PRO A 160 -23.83 4.16 -7.05
N GLY A 161 -23.75 4.14 -8.38
CA GLY A 161 -23.27 5.28 -9.17
C GLY A 161 -21.75 5.47 -9.20
N THR A 162 -20.97 4.53 -8.65
CA THR A 162 -19.51 4.56 -8.77
C THR A 162 -19.03 4.39 -10.21
N LEU A 163 -17.93 5.06 -10.55
CA LEU A 163 -17.23 4.87 -11.82
C LEU A 163 -16.41 3.57 -11.88
N LEU A 164 -16.21 2.89 -10.74
CA LEU A 164 -15.39 1.68 -10.66
C LEU A 164 -16.13 0.41 -11.09
N GLY A 165 -17.46 0.38 -10.90
CA GLY A 165 -18.33 -0.75 -11.25
C GLY A 165 -18.99 -0.66 -12.63
N SER A 166 -18.81 0.48 -13.32
CA SER A 166 -19.37 0.76 -14.65
C SER A 166 -18.58 0.17 -15.82
#